data_AF-A0A2A9CJ11-F1
#
_entry.id   AF-A0A2A9CJ11-F1
#
_cell.length_a   1.000
_cell.length_b   1.000
_cell.length_c   1.000
_cell.angle_alpha   90.00
_cell.angle_beta   90.00
_cell.angle_gamma   90.00
#
_symmetry.space_group_name_H-M   'P 1'
#
loop_
_entity.id
_entity.type
_entity.pdbx_description
1 polymer ?
#
loop_
_entity_poly.entity_id
_entity_poly.type
_entity_poly.pdbx_seq_one_letter_code
_entity_poly.pdbx_strand_id
1 'polypeptide(L)' 'MNKRIKEGIISALVFAVVAILFGYFKYGEIKWTVVIGLMIGGFISWYFIIPKISKQGDGEK' A
#
# COMPACT_ATOMS: atom_id res chain seq x y z
N MET A 1 -2.54 -19.09 0.15
CA MET A 1 -2.75 -17.70 0.63
C MET A 1 -3.94 -17.09 -0.09
N ASN A 2 -4.80 -16.35 0.63
CA ASN A 2 -5.96 -15.69 0.05
C ASN A 2 -5.51 -14.56 -0.91
N LYS A 3 -6.13 -14.42 -2.09
CA LYS A 3 -5.69 -13.48 -3.15
C LYS A 3 -5.58 -12.04 -2.64
N ARG A 4 -6.51 -11.64 -1.78
CA ARG A 4 -6.57 -10.33 -1.12
C ARG A 4 -5.36 -10.04 -0.21
N ILE A 5 -4.88 -11.05 0.52
CA ILE A 5 -3.70 -10.92 1.38
C ILE A 5 -2.44 -10.79 0.50
N LYS A 6 -2.36 -11.58 -0.58
CA LYS A 6 -1.24 -11.49 -1.54
C LYS A 6 -1.17 -10.10 -2.16
N GLU A 7 -2.29 -9.56 -2.61
CA GLU A 7 -2.36 -8.21 -3.19
C GLU A 7 -2.05 -7.11 -2.16
N GLY A 8 -2.53 -7.25 -0.93
CA GLY A 8 -2.19 -6.33 0.17
C GLY A 8 -0.69 -6.30 0.46
N ILE A 9 -0.02 -7.47 0.50
CA ILE A 9 1.44 -7.57 0.70
C ILE A 9 2.19 -6.93 -0.47
N ILE A 10 1.75 -7.16 -1.71
CA ILE A 10 2.35 -6.54 -2.90
C ILE A 10 2.22 -5.01 -2.82
N SER A 11 1.05 -4.49 -2.45
CA SER A 11 0.85 -3.06 -2.22
C SER A 11 1.81 -2.52 -1.16
N ALA A 12 1.89 -3.17 0.00
CA ALA A 12 2.79 -2.77 1.08
C ALA A 12 4.25 -2.70 0.62
N LEU A 13 4.71 -3.67 -0.17
CA LEU A 13 6.06 -3.69 -0.76
C LEU A 13 6.28 -2.53 -1.73
N VAL A 14 5.31 -2.21 -2.58
CA VAL A 14 5.40 -1.05 -3.48
C VAL A 14 5.52 0.25 -2.68
N PHE A 15 4.68 0.43 -1.65
CA PHE A 15 4.77 1.60 -0.77
C PHE A 15 6.07 1.64 0.03
N ALA A 16 6.63 0.50 0.42
CA ALA A 16 7.95 0.43 1.06
C ALA A 16 9.05 0.98 0.14
N VAL A 17 9.08 0.50 -1.11
CA VAL A 17 10.06 0.93 -2.12
C VAL A 17 9.92 2.44 -2.38
N VAL A 18 8.69 2.92 -2.57
CA VAL A 18 8.42 4.36 -2.77
C VAL A 18 8.89 5.19 -1.58
N ALA A 19 8.61 4.75 -0.35
CA ALA A 19 8.99 5.45 0.87
C ALA A 19 10.52 5.50 1.05
N ILE A 20 11.22 4.41 0.75
CA ILE A 20 12.68 4.33 0.81
C ILE A 20 13.30 5.26 -0.24
N LEU A 21 12.83 5.21 -1.48
CA LEU A 21 13.32 6.08 -2.56
C LEU A 21 13.05 7.55 -2.23
N PHE A 22 11.84 7.87 -1.74
CA PHE A 22 11.49 9.23 -1.35
C PHE A 22 12.34 9.73 -0.17
N GLY A 23 12.55 8.90 0.85
CA GLY A 23 13.44 9.20 1.98
C GLY A 23 14.87 9.48 1.51
N TYR A 24 15.40 8.59 0.68
CA TYR A 24 16.76 8.69 0.14
C TYR A 24 16.95 9.93 -0.73
N PHE A 25 16.09 10.16 -1.73
CA PHE A 25 16.25 11.28 -2.67
C PHE A 25 15.88 12.64 -2.07
N LYS A 26 14.88 12.70 -1.18
CA LYS A 26 14.36 13.99 -0.69
C LYS A 26 15.07 14.47 0.57
N TYR A 27 15.37 13.56 1.49
CA TYR A 27 15.86 13.92 2.83
C TYR A 27 17.29 13.42 3.09
N GLY A 28 17.85 12.56 2.24
CA GLY A 28 19.17 11.95 2.46
C GLY A 28 19.20 10.93 3.61
N GLU A 29 18.07 10.74 4.31
CA GLU A 29 17.93 9.83 5.45
C GLU A 29 16.62 9.05 5.35
N ILE A 30 16.69 7.75 5.66
CA ILE A 30 15.52 6.88 5.66
C ILE A 30 14.87 6.92 7.04
N LYS A 31 13.76 7.66 7.16
CA LYS A 31 12.92 7.63 8.36
C LYS A 31 12.05 6.37 8.34
N TRP A 32 12.50 5.34 9.06
CA TRP A 32 11.78 4.06 9.17
C TRP A 32 10.33 4.20 9.63
N THR A 33 10.02 5.19 10.48
CA THR A 33 8.64 5.50 10.88
C THR A 33 7.74 5.82 9.69
N VAL A 34 8.24 6.56 8.70
CA VAL A 34 7.50 6.92 7.49
C VAL A 34 7.35 5.69 6.58
N VAL A 35 8.40 4.89 6.45
CA VAL A 35 8.37 3.64 5.66
C VAL A 35 7.32 2.69 6.23
N ILE A 36 7.35 2.43 7.53
CA ILE A 36 6.40 1.55 8.21
C ILE A 36 4.97 2.10 8.11
N GLY A 37 4.79 3.41 8.31
CA GLY A 37 3.48 4.07 8.17
C GLY A 37 2.90 3.92 6.76
N LEU A 38 3.71 4.13 5.72
CA LEU A 38 3.29 3.97 4.33
C LEU A 38 3.05 2.51 3.95
N MET A 39 3.84 1.56 4.46
CA MET A 39 3.61 0.13 4.25
C MET A 39 2.28 -0.33 4.84
N ILE A 40 2.00 0.04 6.09
CA ILE A 40 0.73 -0.30 6.76
C ILE A 40 -0.44 0.39 6.07
N GLY A 41 -0.29 1.68 5.73
CA GLY A 41 -1.31 2.43 4.99
C GLY A 41 -1.60 1.82 3.61
N GLY A 42 -0.57 1.44 2.87
CA GLY A 42 -0.67 0.77 1.57
C GLY A 42 -1.34 -0.59 1.67
N PHE A 43 -1.02 -1.38 2.70
CA PHE A 43 -1.68 -2.64 2.97
C PHE A 43 -3.17 -2.46 3.28
N ILE A 44 -3.50 -1.56 4.22
CA ILE A 44 -4.89 -1.32 4.65
C ILE A 44 -5.72 -0.75 3.49
N SER A 45 -5.16 0.18 2.72
CA SER A 45 -5.82 0.75 1.55
C SER A 45 -6.18 -0.34 0.53
N TRP A 46 -5.22 -1.18 0.16
CA TRP A 46 -5.46 -2.25 -0.80
C TRP A 46 -6.38 -3.34 -0.26
N TYR A 47 -6.29 -3.63 1.04
CA TYR A 47 -7.10 -4.67 1.67
C TYR A 47 -8.55 -4.25 1.89
N PHE A 48 -8.83 -2.98 2.23
CA PHE A 48 -10.20 -2.51 2.57
C PHE A 48 -10.83 -1.60 1.52
N ILE A 49 -10.07 -0.68 0.92
CA ILE A 49 -10.61 0.37 0.06
C ILE A 49 -10.88 -0.16 -1.35
N ILE A 50 -9.91 -0.85 -1.96
CA ILE A 50 -10.04 -1.38 -3.32
C ILE A 50 -11.18 -2.39 -3.49
N PRO A 51 -11.36 -3.39 -2.62
CA PRO A 51 -12.51 -4.28 -2.71
C PRO A 51 -13.84 -3.57 -2.45
N LYS A 52 -13.85 -2.45 -1.71
CA LYS A 52 -15.04 -1.61 -1.57
C LYS A 52 -15.35 -0.86 -2.85
N ILE A 53 -14.33 -0.35 -3.56
CA ILE A 53 -14.45 0.29 -4.88
C ILE A 53 -14.88 -0.72 -5.96
N SER A 54 -14.28 -1.92 -6.00
CA SER A 54 -14.67 -2.95 -6.98
C SER A 54 -16.10 -3.42 -6.77
N LYS A 55 -16.56 -3.52 -5.52
CA LYS A 55 -17.95 -3.87 -5.19
C LYS A 55 -18.93 -2.76 -5.55
N GLN A 56 -18.47 -1.51 -5.67
CA GLN A 56 -19.26 -0.37 -6.11
C GLN A 56 -19.30 -0.26 -7.65
N GLY A 57 -18.27 -0.73 -8.34
CA GLY A 57 -18.23 -0.79 -9.81
C GLY A 57 -19.00 -1.96 -10.44
N ASP A 58 -19.20 -3.06 -9.71
CA ASP A 58 -20.03 -4.20 -10.15
C ASP A 58 -21.53 -4.03 -9.84
N GLY A 59 -21.93 -2.90 -9.24
CA GLY A 59 -23.33 -2.55 -8.97
C GLY A 59 -24.06 -1.89 -10.15
N GLU A 60 -23.39 -1.71 -11.29
CA GLU A 60 -23.97 -1.18 -12.54
C GLU A 60 -24.14 -2.24 -13.64
N LYS A 61 -24.44 -3.49 -13.27
CA LYS A 61 -24.93 -4.51 -14.22
C LYS A 61 -26.16 -5.22 -13.68
#